data_AF-A0A353DQU7-F1
#
_entry.id   AF-A0A353DQU7-F1
#
_cell.length_a   1.000
_cell.length_b   1.000
_cell.length_c   1.000
_cell.angle_alpha   90.00
_cell.angle_beta   90.00
_cell.angle_gamma   90.00
#
_symmetry.space_group_name_H-M   'P 1'
#
loop_
_entity.id
_entity.type
_entity.pdbx_description
1 polymer ?
#
loop_
_entity_poly.entity_id
_entity_poly.type
_entity_poly.pdbx_seq_one_letter_code
_entity_poly.pdbx_strand_id
1 'polypeptide(L)'
;MASFYPRTRKLEFNSMEWYQREVNALSNDQNIFDTADRLYRKIANSVIAELDIVVQDPPLLSTDQGQVFSLYEWASVFPGSGLKEIVPSINDIIISKKNKGLID
;
A
#
# COMPACT_ATOMS: atom_id res chain seq x y z
N MET A 1 -10.72 11.07 -5.23
CA MET A 1 -10.45 10.46 -3.91
C MET A 1 -8.98 10.63 -3.57
N ALA A 2 -8.63 11.60 -2.72
CA ALA A 2 -7.31 11.61 -2.09
C ALA A 2 -7.38 10.57 -0.97
N SER A 3 -6.96 9.34 -1.26
CA SER A 3 -6.97 8.25 -0.28
C SER A 3 -5.94 8.52 0.81
N PHE A 4 -6.34 9.33 1.80
CA PHE A 4 -5.90 9.31 3.19
C PHE A 4 -4.44 8.85 3.42
N TYR A 5 -3.47 9.67 3.04
CA TYR A 5 -2.04 9.51 3.34
C TYR A 5 -1.62 10.27 4.63
N PRO A 6 -0.57 9.81 5.34
CA PRO A 6 -0.04 8.46 5.37
C PRO A 6 -0.77 7.64 6.43
N ARG A 7 -1.04 6.37 6.12
CA ARG A 7 -1.30 5.34 7.12
C ARG A 7 -0.14 4.36 7.06
N THR A 8 0.43 4.03 8.20
CA THR A 8 1.63 3.19 8.24
C THR A 8 1.43 2.10 9.27
N ARG A 9 1.26 0.86 8.78
CA ARG A 9 1.47 -0.35 9.56
C ARG A 9 2.68 -1.09 9.06
N LYS A 10 3.33 -1.79 9.98
CA LYS A 10 4.45 -2.68 9.69
C LYS A 10 3.96 -4.11 9.78
N LEU A 11 4.15 -4.88 8.71
CA LEU A 11 4.02 -6.32 8.74
C LEU A 11 5.42 -6.91 8.88
N GLU A 12 5.68 -7.57 9.99
CA GLU A 12 6.94 -8.27 10.26
C GLU A 12 6.63 -9.76 10.47
N PHE A 13 7.35 -10.62 9.77
CA PHE A 13 7.23 -12.06 9.94
C PHE A 13 8.59 -12.74 9.75
N ASN A 14 8.78 -13.89 10.41
CA ASN A 14 9.97 -14.71 10.24
C ASN A 14 9.81 -15.63 9.03
N SER A 15 10.36 -15.20 7.90
CA SER A 15 10.31 -15.95 6.64
C SER A 15 10.91 -17.35 6.76
N MET A 16 11.98 -17.50 7.53
CA MET A 16 12.69 -18.78 7.67
C MET A 16 11.88 -19.77 8.53
N GLU A 17 11.30 -19.30 9.63
CA GLU A 17 10.42 -20.12 10.46
C GLU A 17 9.20 -20.59 9.65
N TRP A 18 8.59 -19.69 8.87
CA TRP A 18 7.44 -20.03 8.05
C TRP A 18 7.80 -21.04 6.97
N TYR A 19 8.92 -20.84 6.27
CA TYR A 19 9.43 -21.80 5.30
C TYR A 19 9.67 -23.18 5.93
N GLN A 20 10.39 -23.23 7.05
CA GLN A 20 10.66 -24.50 7.75
C GLN A 20 9.38 -25.22 8.18
N ARG A 21 8.37 -24.47 8.63
CA ARG A 21 7.08 -25.04 9.00
C ARG A 21 6.36 -25.66 7.80
N GLU A 22 6.31 -24.97 6.66
CA GLU A 22 5.70 -25.51 5.45
C GLU A 22 6.50 -26.70 4.89
N VAL A 23 7.84 -26.66 4.99
CA VAL A 23 8.72 -27.77 4.61
C VAL A 23 8.51 -29.00 5.49
N ASN A 24 8.45 -28.82 6.80
CA ASN A 24 8.24 -29.93 7.74
C ASN A 24 6.81 -30.50 7.68
N ALA A 25 5.86 -29.74 7.13
CA ALA A 25 4.49 -30.19 6.89
C ALA A 25 4.33 -30.96 5.58
N LEU A 26 5.37 -31.07 4.74
CA LEU A 26 5.35 -31.93 3.55
C LEU A 26 5.29 -33.40 3.96
N SER A 27 4.28 -34.09 3.43
CA SER A 27 4.34 -35.55 3.28
C SER A 27 5.25 -35.91 2.10
N ASN A 28 5.78 -37.13 2.07
CA ASN A 28 6.65 -37.64 0.99
C ASN A 28 6.02 -37.54 -0.42
N ASP A 29 4.70 -37.38 -0.52
CA ASP A 29 3.97 -37.29 -1.78
C ASP A 29 3.76 -35.85 -2.30
N GLN A 30 4.13 -34.81 -1.53
CA GLN A 30 3.88 -33.41 -1.92
C GLN A 30 5.06 -32.79 -2.66
N ASN A 31 4.77 -32.01 -3.69
CA ASN A 31 5.77 -31.36 -4.53
C ASN A 31 6.26 -30.07 -3.86
N ILE A 32 7.53 -29.71 -4.05
CA ILE A 32 8.13 -28.47 -3.56
C ILE A 32 7.38 -27.21 -4.07
N PHE A 33 6.77 -27.28 -5.24
CA PHE A 33 5.93 -26.20 -5.77
C PHE A 33 4.66 -25.98 -4.96
N ASP A 34 4.06 -27.04 -4.39
CA ASP A 34 2.87 -26.93 -3.55
C ASP A 34 3.18 -26.25 -2.21
N THR A 35 4.41 -26.43 -1.73
CA THR A 35 4.92 -25.79 -0.52
C THR A 35 5.22 -24.31 -0.77
N ALA A 36 5.80 -23.99 -1.93
CA ALA A 36 5.99 -22.61 -2.35
C ALA A 36 4.64 -21.89 -2.48
N ASP A 37 3.64 -22.49 -3.15
CA ASP A 37 2.31 -21.89 -3.31
C ASP A 37 1.65 -21.63 -1.94
N ARG A 38 1.71 -22.59 -1.01
CA ARG A 38 1.20 -22.39 0.36
C ARG A 38 1.88 -21.24 1.08
N LEU A 39 3.21 -21.16 1.01
CA LEU A 39 3.97 -20.07 1.62
C LEU A 39 3.59 -18.71 1.00
N TYR A 40 3.49 -18.64 -0.33
CA TYR A 40 3.07 -17.41 -1.04
C TYR A 40 1.66 -16.98 -0.66
N ARG A 41 0.70 -17.91 -0.63
CA ARG A 41 -0.67 -17.61 -0.20
C ARG A 41 -0.72 -17.11 1.23
N LYS A 42 0.06 -17.70 2.13
CA LYS A 42 0.14 -17.26 3.53
C LYS A 42 0.63 -15.81 3.63
N ILE A 43 1.71 -15.48 2.94
CA ILE A 43 2.25 -14.11 2.91
C ILE A 43 1.23 -13.15 2.30
N ALA A 44 0.63 -13.51 1.16
CA ALA A 44 -0.37 -12.68 0.49
C ALA A 44 -1.57 -12.40 1.40
N ASN A 45 -2.10 -13.43 2.08
CA ASN A 45 -3.20 -13.26 3.02
C ASN A 45 -2.83 -12.36 4.21
N SER A 46 -1.60 -12.46 4.72
CA SER A 46 -1.12 -11.56 5.78
C SER A 46 -1.02 -10.11 5.31
N VAL A 47 -0.54 -9.88 4.08
CA VAL A 47 -0.49 -8.53 3.49
C VAL A 47 -1.89 -7.96 3.30
N ILE A 48 -2.80 -8.75 2.73
CA ILE A 48 -4.20 -8.34 2.51
C ILE A 48 -4.85 -7.98 3.85
N ALA A 49 -4.70 -8.83 4.87
CA ALA A 49 -5.26 -8.57 6.19
C ALA A 49 -4.73 -7.26 6.81
N GLU A 50 -3.44 -6.99 6.73
CA GLU A 50 -2.90 -5.72 7.23
C GLU A 50 -3.37 -4.52 6.40
N LEU A 51 -3.51 -4.66 5.08
CA LEU A 51 -4.06 -3.60 4.22
C LEU A 51 -5.53 -3.31 4.58
N ASP A 52 -6.34 -4.34 4.80
CA ASP A 52 -7.74 -4.20 5.20
C ASP A 52 -7.84 -3.43 6.53
N ILE A 53 -6.94 -3.71 7.48
CA ILE A 53 -6.91 -2.98 8.75
C ILE A 53 -6.46 -1.54 8.54
N VAL A 54 -5.42 -1.31 7.73
CA VAL A 54 -4.94 0.04 7.38
C VAL A 54 -6.06 0.88 6.77
N VAL A 55 -6.95 0.31 5.97
CA VAL A 55 -8.09 1.05 5.41
C VAL A 55 -9.04 1.56 6.50
N GLN A 56 -9.23 0.79 7.58
CA GLN A 56 -10.09 1.15 8.70
C GLN A 56 -9.41 2.12 9.68
N ASP A 57 -8.08 2.15 9.72
CA ASP A 57 -7.34 3.03 10.64
C ASP A 57 -7.58 4.51 10.28
N PRO A 58 -7.84 5.36 11.29
CA PRO A 58 -8.00 6.79 11.06
C PRO A 58 -6.71 7.35 10.45
N PRO A 59 -6.80 8.31 9.50
CA PRO A 59 -5.63 8.94 8.93
C PRO A 59 -4.79 9.60 10.03
N LEU A 60 -3.46 9.57 9.91
CA LEU A 60 -2.55 10.22 10.87
C LEU A 60 -2.76 11.73 10.96
N LEU A 61 -3.32 12.33 9.91
CA LEU A 61 -3.53 13.77 9.79
C LEU A 61 -5.02 14.06 9.80
N SER A 62 -5.42 15.05 10.60
CA SER A 62 -6.79 15.55 10.61
C SER A 62 -7.09 16.24 9.28
N THR A 63 -8.27 15.96 8.71
CA THR A 63 -8.82 16.74 7.60
C THR A 63 -9.18 18.18 8.01
N ASP A 64 -9.31 18.41 9.31
CA ASP A 64 -9.63 19.72 9.86
C ASP A 64 -8.43 20.66 9.73
N GLN A 65 -8.70 21.91 9.37
CA GLN A 65 -7.73 22.99 9.18
C GLN A 65 -6.80 22.89 7.96
N GLY A 66 -7.06 21.99 7.00
CA GLY A 66 -6.37 21.99 5.71
C GLY A 66 -4.92 21.47 5.73
N GLN A 67 -4.45 20.92 6.86
CA GLN A 67 -3.09 20.36 7.00
C GLN A 67 -2.80 19.26 5.96
N VAL A 68 -3.80 18.43 5.68
CA VAL A 68 -3.73 17.38 4.65
C VAL A 68 -3.51 17.98 3.25
N PHE A 69 -4.16 19.09 2.94
CA PHE A 69 -4.04 19.75 1.64
C PHE A 69 -2.63 20.32 1.45
N SER A 70 -2.10 21.03 2.46
CA SER A 70 -0.73 21.57 2.43
C SER A 70 0.33 20.47 2.32
N LEU A 71 0.12 19.30 2.95
CA LEU A 71 1.04 18.18 2.81
C LEU A 71 1.01 17.59 1.40
N TYR A 72 -0.17 17.42 0.80
CA TYR A 72 -0.27 16.96 -0.59
C TYR A 72 0.32 17.98 -1.57
N GLU A 73 0.12 19.27 -1.33
CA GLU A 73 0.75 20.35 -2.08
C GLU A 73 2.27 20.22 -2.05
N TRP A 74 2.85 20.11 -0.85
CA TRP A 74 4.27 19.86 -0.69
C TRP A 74 4.73 18.55 -1.38
N ALA A 75 4.00 17.44 -1.20
CA ALA A 75 4.34 16.15 -1.78
C ALA A 75 4.24 16.14 -3.32
N SER A 76 3.33 16.93 -3.90
CA SER A 76 3.20 17.08 -5.36
C SER A 76 4.38 17.83 -5.99
N VAL A 77 5.04 18.68 -5.20
CA VAL A 77 6.25 19.42 -5.58
C VAL A 77 7.51 18.61 -5.27
N PHE A 78 7.43 17.58 -4.42
CA PHE A 78 8.56 16.72 -4.11
C PHE A 78 8.88 15.85 -5.34
N PRO A 79 10.04 16.05 -5.99
CA PRO A 79 10.40 15.25 -7.15
C PRO A 79 10.76 13.84 -6.66
N GLY A 80 9.79 12.93 -6.70
CA GLY A 80 10.09 11.50 -6.72
C GLY A 80 11.02 11.21 -7.90
N SER A 81 11.90 10.21 -7.75
CA SER A 81 12.85 9.82 -8.79
C SER A 81 12.11 9.46 -10.09
N GLY A 82 12.03 10.39 -11.05
CA GLY A 82 11.40 10.16 -12.35
C GLY A 82 10.57 11.31 -12.92
N LEU A 83 10.22 12.34 -12.14
CA LEU A 83 9.55 13.52 -12.69
C LEU A 83 10.60 14.43 -13.34
N LYS A 84 10.68 14.39 -14.67
CA LYS A 84 11.54 15.28 -15.48
C LYS A 84 11.07 16.74 -15.42
N GLU A 85 9.81 16.98 -15.08
CA GLU A 85 9.20 18.30 -14.96
C GLU A 85 8.31 18.36 -13.72
N ILE A 86 8.45 19.44 -12.96
CA ILE A 86 7.61 19.77 -11.80
C ILE A 86 6.21 20.05 -12.32
N VAL A 87 5.20 19.29 -11.86
CA VAL A 87 3.82 19.49 -12.30
C VAL A 87 3.32 20.82 -11.75
N PRO A 88 2.77 21.73 -12.58
CA PRO A 88 2.21 22.98 -12.11
C PRO A 88 0.87 22.67 -11.45
N SER A 89 0.71 23.12 -10.21
CA SER A 89 -0.55 23.25 -9.46
C SER A 89 -1.42 21.98 -9.31
N ILE A 90 -1.66 21.56 -8.07
CA ILE A 90 -2.63 20.51 -7.72
C ILE A 90 -4.01 20.72 -8.36
N ASN A 91 -4.43 21.97 -8.55
CA ASN A 91 -5.72 22.29 -9.16
C ASN A 91 -5.82 21.74 -10.59
N ASP A 92 -4.73 21.78 -11.36
CA ASP A 92 -4.70 21.29 -12.74
C ASP A 92 -4.82 19.76 -12.77
N ILE A 93 -4.23 19.08 -11.78
CA ILE A 93 -4.38 17.64 -11.57
C ILE A 93 -5.83 17.28 -11.22
N ILE A 94 -6.45 18.03 -10.30
CA ILE A 94 -7.84 17.82 -9.89
C ILE A 94 -8.78 18.01 -11.09
N ILE A 95 -8.62 19.10 -11.85
CA ILE A 95 -9.42 19.39 -13.05
C ILE A 95 -9.24 18.29 -14.10
N SER A 96 -8.00 17.85 -14.36
CA SER A 96 -7.71 16.74 -15.28
C SER A 96 -8.39 15.44 -14.86
N LYS A 97 -8.42 15.14 -13.55
CA LYS A 97 -9.08 13.94 -13.02
C LYS A 97 -10.62 14.05 -13.06
N LYS A 98 -11.20 15.23 -12.81
CA LYS A 98 -12.63 15.50 -12.99
C LYS A 98 -13.05 15.35 -14.46
N ASN A 99 -12.29 15.91 -15.39
CA ASN A 99 -12.55 15.78 -16.82
C ASN A 99 -12.47 14.33 -17.33
N LYS A 100 -11.71 13.47 -16.63
CA LYS A 100 -11.65 12.03 -16.91
C LYS A 100 -12.75 11.22 -16.19
N GLY A 101 -13.64 11.86 -15.43
CA GLY A 101 -14.71 11.20 -14.69
C GLY A 101 -14.24 10.32 -13.53
N LEU A 102 -13.01 10.54 -13.04
CA LEU A 102 -12.40 9.73 -11.97
C LEU A 102 -12.71 10.28 -10.57
N ILE A 103 -13.18 11.52 -10.48
CA ILE A 103 -13.53 12.23 -9.24
C ILE A 103 -14.70 13.16 -9.58
N ASP A 104 -15.72 13.18 -8.73
CA ASP A 104 -16.86 14.11 -8.83
C ASP A 104 -16.51 15.55 -8.40
#